data_AF-A0A1S2KXC7-F1
#
_entry.id   AF-A0A1S2KXC7-F1
#
_cell.length_a   1.000
_cell.length_b   1.000
_cell.length_c   1.000
_cell.angle_alpha   90.00
_cell.angle_beta   90.00
_cell.angle_gamma   90.00
#
_symmetry.space_group_name_H-M   'P 1'
#
loop_
_entity.id
_entity.type
_entity.pdbx_description
1 polymer ?
#
loop_
_entity_poly.entity_id
_entity_poly.type
_entity_poly.pdbx_seq_one_letter_code
_entity_poly.pdbx_strand_id
1 'polypeptide(L)'
;MPRKVTPINEVADLEIANSEDEKEIEKLNRLLAAVLNYLSDDEIEEIDIDYLLKNTDGLREWWDQYRESNRNEIEEEIKNSLSELSLKELESIREKIKEKEK
;
A
#
# COMPACT_ATOMS: atom_id res chain seq x y z
N MET A 1 -33.93 -4.12 46.63
CA MET A 1 -33.36 -2.90 46.00
C MET A 1 -33.26 -3.13 44.50
N PRO A 2 -33.92 -2.32 43.66
CA PRO A 2 -33.88 -2.48 42.21
C PRO A 2 -32.56 -1.91 41.66
N ARG A 3 -31.87 -2.65 40.79
CA ARG A 3 -30.64 -2.21 40.13
C ARG A 3 -31.00 -1.16 39.08
N LYS A 4 -30.39 0.02 39.19
CA LYS A 4 -30.44 1.11 38.21
C LYS A 4 -29.60 0.68 37.01
N VAL A 5 -30.25 0.40 35.87
CA VAL A 5 -29.57 0.26 34.58
C VAL A 5 -29.41 1.66 33.99
N THR A 6 -28.17 2.07 33.78
CA THR A 6 -27.81 3.28 33.04
C THR A 6 -27.75 2.90 31.56
N PRO A 7 -28.60 3.43 30.68
CA PRO A 7 -28.34 3.34 29.25
C PRO A 7 -27.25 4.36 28.91
N ILE A 8 -26.07 3.85 28.56
CA ILE A 8 -25.00 4.62 27.91
C ILE A 8 -25.51 4.93 26.50
N ASN A 9 -25.84 6.21 26.29
CA ASN A 9 -26.12 6.75 24.98
C ASN A 9 -24.86 7.50 24.57
N GLU A 10 -24.09 6.95 23.64
CA GLU A 10 -23.05 7.65 22.87
C GLU A 10 -22.64 6.72 21.73
N VAL A 11 -23.55 6.54 20.76
CA VAL A 11 -23.15 6.22 19.39
C VAL A 11 -22.75 7.55 18.77
N ALA A 12 -21.55 8.01 19.14
CA ALA A 12 -20.89 9.11 18.48
C ALA A 12 -20.23 8.55 17.21
N ASP A 13 -20.59 9.18 16.10
CA ASP A 13 -19.83 9.26 14.86
C ASP A 13 -19.54 7.94 14.13
N LEU A 14 -20.60 7.34 13.56
CA LEU A 14 -20.45 6.71 12.25
C LEU A 14 -20.39 7.84 11.23
N GLU A 15 -19.16 8.31 10.97
CA GLU A 15 -18.84 9.10 9.78
C GLU A 15 -19.47 8.40 8.58
N ILE A 16 -20.32 9.13 7.86
CA ILE A 16 -20.92 8.65 6.62
C ILE A 16 -19.76 8.47 5.64
N ALA A 17 -19.28 7.23 5.49
CA ALA A 17 -18.31 6.89 4.47
C ALA A 17 -18.88 7.39 3.12
N ASN A 18 -18.09 8.18 2.39
CA ASN A 18 -18.52 8.64 1.08
C ASN A 18 -18.71 7.40 0.20
N SER A 19 -19.75 7.40 -0.64
CA SER A 19 -20.06 6.26 -1.53
C SER A 19 -18.95 5.90 -2.52
N GLU A 20 -17.89 6.71 -2.61
CA GLU A 20 -16.67 6.43 -3.38
C GLU A 20 -15.68 5.59 -2.58
N ASP A 21 -15.49 5.88 -1.28
CA ASP A 21 -14.60 5.13 -0.39
C ASP A 21 -15.09 3.68 -0.22
N GLU A 22 -16.40 3.48 -0.09
CA GLU A 22 -17.00 2.14 0.01
C GLU A 22 -16.76 1.30 -1.26
N LYS A 23 -16.85 1.93 -2.44
CA LYS A 23 -16.59 1.25 -3.73
C LYS A 23 -15.12 0.90 -3.90
N GLU A 24 -14.22 1.76 -3.42
CA GLU A 24 -12.80 1.48 -3.42
C GLU A 24 -12.46 0.31 -2.49
N ILE A 25 -13.00 0.33 -1.26
CA ILE A 25 -12.84 -0.78 -0.31
C ILE A 25 -13.38 -2.08 -0.90
N GLU A 26 -14.55 -2.06 -1.54
CA GLU A 26 -15.12 -3.23 -2.21
C GLU A 26 -14.20 -3.74 -3.34
N LYS A 27 -13.65 -2.83 -4.16
CA LYS A 27 -12.68 -3.17 -5.21
C LYS A 27 -11.43 -3.83 -4.62
N LEU A 28 -10.86 -3.27 -3.55
CA LEU A 28 -9.68 -3.82 -2.88
C LEU A 28 -9.95 -5.19 -2.26
N ASN A 29 -11.09 -5.36 -1.61
CA ASN A 29 -11.52 -6.65 -1.06
C ASN A 29 -11.64 -7.71 -2.17
N ARG A 30 -12.18 -7.35 -3.34
CA ARG A 30 -12.25 -8.25 -4.49
C ARG A 30 -10.87 -8.64 -5.02
N LEU A 31 -9.95 -7.68 -5.13
CA LEU A 31 -8.57 -7.95 -5.56
C LEU A 31 -7.86 -8.89 -4.58
N LEU A 32 -7.97 -8.62 -3.28
CA LEU A 32 -7.40 -9.46 -2.22
C LEU A 32 -7.99 -10.88 -2.26
N ALA A 33 -9.30 -11.01 -2.40
CA ALA A 33 -9.95 -12.31 -2.51
C ALA A 33 -9.44 -13.12 -3.71
N ALA A 34 -9.26 -12.49 -4.87
CA ALA A 34 -8.73 -13.15 -6.07
C ALA A 34 -7.29 -13.65 -5.88
N VAL A 35 -6.43 -12.82 -5.27
CA VAL A 35 -5.04 -13.21 -4.96
C VAL A 35 -5.01 -14.36 -3.95
N LEU A 36 -5.78 -14.28 -2.86
CA LEU A 36 -5.83 -15.34 -1.85
C LEU A 36 -6.40 -16.64 -2.41
N ASN A 37 -7.39 -16.57 -3.29
CA ASN A 37 -7.95 -17.75 -3.94
C ASN A 37 -6.91 -18.47 -4.80
N TYR A 38 -6.10 -17.72 -5.56
CA TYR A 38 -4.98 -18.30 -6.31
C TYR A 38 -3.93 -18.91 -5.39
N LEU A 39 -3.52 -18.21 -4.32
CA LEU A 39 -2.51 -18.71 -3.39
C LEU A 39 -2.97 -19.91 -2.56
N SER A 40 -4.27 -20.12 -2.44
CA SER A 40 -4.86 -21.24 -1.71
C SER A 40 -5.07 -22.48 -2.58
N ASP A 41 -4.72 -22.40 -3.86
CA ASP A 41 -4.78 -23.53 -4.78
C ASP A 41 -3.55 -24.43 -4.55
N ASP A 42 -3.79 -25.59 -3.94
CA ASP A 42 -2.77 -26.59 -3.60
C ASP A 42 -2.05 -27.17 -4.85
N GLU A 43 -2.57 -26.95 -6.06
CA GLU A 43 -1.91 -27.33 -7.31
C GLU A 43 -0.79 -26.35 -7.72
N ILE A 44 -0.72 -25.18 -7.08
CA ILE A 44 0.25 -24.13 -7.40
C ILE A 44 1.53 -24.32 -6.58
N GLU A 45 2.52 -24.96 -7.21
CA GLU A 45 3.84 -25.14 -6.60
C GLU A 45 4.68 -23.85 -6.63
N GLU A 46 4.51 -23.02 -7.65
CA GLU A 46 5.23 -21.75 -7.84
C GLU A 46 4.26 -20.62 -8.20
N ILE A 47 4.41 -19.49 -7.51
CA ILE A 47 3.57 -18.31 -7.75
C ILE A 47 3.96 -17.68 -9.08
N ASP A 48 3.07 -17.77 -10.08
CA ASP A 48 3.17 -17.03 -11.32
C ASP A 48 2.48 -15.66 -11.17
N ILE A 49 3.31 -14.65 -10.92
CA ILE A 49 2.89 -13.26 -10.76
C ILE A 49 2.28 -12.71 -12.07
N ASP A 50 2.79 -13.10 -13.22
CA ASP A 50 2.26 -12.62 -14.50
C ASP A 50 0.88 -13.19 -14.78
N TYR A 51 0.64 -14.45 -14.41
CA TYR A 51 -0.70 -15.05 -14.45
C TYR A 51 -1.65 -14.33 -13.50
N LEU A 52 -1.26 -14.08 -12.25
CA LEU A 52 -2.06 -13.36 -11.26
C LEU A 52 -2.49 -11.97 -11.75
N LEU A 53 -1.55 -11.20 -12.29
CA LEU A 53 -1.78 -9.85 -12.80
C LEU A 53 -2.67 -9.83 -14.05
N LYS A 54 -2.64 -10.89 -14.87
CA LYS A 54 -3.44 -10.99 -16.10
C LYS A 54 -4.86 -11.51 -15.83
N ASN A 55 -5.04 -12.38 -14.85
CA ASN A 55 -6.32 -13.04 -14.57
C ASN A 55 -7.11 -12.38 -13.43
N THR A 56 -6.57 -11.31 -12.82
CA THR A 56 -7.26 -10.52 -11.81
C THR A 56 -7.54 -9.12 -12.31
N ASP A 57 -8.80 -8.86 -12.69
CA ASP A 57 -9.23 -7.57 -13.22
C ASP A 57 -8.95 -6.40 -12.27
N GLY A 58 -8.14 -5.46 -12.73
CA GLY A 58 -7.77 -4.26 -11.97
C GLY A 58 -6.53 -4.41 -11.08
N LEU A 59 -5.94 -5.60 -10.97
CA LEU A 59 -4.78 -5.84 -10.10
C LEU A 59 -3.52 -5.19 -10.66
N ARG A 60 -3.31 -5.25 -11.98
CA ARG A 60 -2.15 -4.62 -12.64
C ARG A 60 -2.19 -3.10 -12.50
N GLU A 61 -3.32 -2.46 -12.80
CA GLU A 61 -3.42 -1.01 -12.67
C GLU A 61 -3.24 -0.56 -11.21
N TRP A 62 -3.84 -1.29 -10.26
CA TRP A 62 -3.68 -0.99 -8.84
C TRP A 62 -2.22 -1.14 -8.40
N TRP A 63 -1.54 -2.21 -8.84
CA TRP A 63 -0.15 -2.45 -8.51
C TRP A 63 0.79 -1.38 -9.08
N ASP A 64 0.57 -0.97 -10.33
CA ASP A 64 1.36 0.09 -10.97
C ASP A 64 1.17 1.44 -10.25
N GLN A 65 -0.06 1.77 -9.85
CA GLN A 65 -0.35 2.96 -9.05
C GLN A 65 0.36 2.92 -7.68
N TYR A 66 0.28 1.78 -6.99
CA TYR A 66 0.96 1.60 -5.72
C TYR A 66 2.48 1.77 -5.85
N ARG A 67 3.09 1.16 -6.86
CA ARG A 67 4.54 1.30 -7.11
C ARG A 67 4.95 2.73 -7.39
N GLU A 68 4.15 3.48 -8.15
CA GLU A 68 4.43 4.88 -8.44
C GLU A 68 4.29 5.77 -7.19
N SER A 69 3.24 5.56 -6.38
CA SER A 69 3.07 6.27 -5.11
C SER A 69 4.24 6.02 -4.17
N ASN A 70 4.60 4.74 -4.00
CA ASN A 70 5.73 4.35 -3.16
C ASN A 70 7.06 4.90 -3.69
N ARG A 71 7.24 5.00 -5.02
CA ARG A 71 8.43 5.66 -5.59
C ARG A 71 8.50 7.13 -5.17
N ASN A 72 7.38 7.84 -5.23
CA ASN A 72 7.31 9.24 -4.88
C ASN A 72 7.56 9.45 -3.38
N GLU A 73 7.00 8.61 -2.52
CA GLU A 73 7.24 8.64 -1.07
C GLU A 73 8.73 8.42 -0.76
N ILE A 74 9.34 7.39 -1.35
CA ILE A 74 10.77 7.11 -1.19
C ILE A 74 11.63 8.26 -1.73
N GLU A 75 11.26 8.87 -2.86
CA GLU A 75 11.98 10.01 -3.42
C GLU A 75 11.97 11.21 -2.46
N GLU A 76 10.82 11.52 -1.87
CA GLU A 76 10.68 12.60 -0.89
C GLU A 76 11.44 12.29 0.40
N GLU A 77 11.38 11.06 0.91
CA GLU A 77 12.19 10.61 2.04
C GLU A 77 13.70 10.76 1.77
N ILE A 78 14.14 10.39 0.57
CA ILE A 78 15.54 10.57 0.15
C ILE A 78 15.90 12.05 0.10
N LYS A 79 15.07 12.91 -0.52
CA LYS A 79 15.33 14.36 -0.58
C LYS A 79 15.46 14.96 0.81
N ASN A 80 14.54 14.61 1.70
CA ASN A 80 14.57 15.07 3.09
C ASN A 80 15.84 14.59 3.80
N SER A 81 16.16 13.29 3.69
CA SER A 81 17.37 12.71 4.29
C SER A 81 18.65 13.35 3.76
N LEU A 82 18.73 13.61 2.45
CA LEU A 82 19.88 14.26 1.83
C LEU A 82 20.04 15.70 2.28
N SER A 83 18.95 16.41 2.59
CA SER A 83 19.00 17.79 3.08
C SER A 83 19.63 17.94 4.47
N GLU A 84 19.62 16.87 5.26
CA GLU A 84 20.19 16.82 6.61
C GLU A 84 21.68 16.43 6.64
N LEU A 85 22.23 15.94 5.53
CA LEU A 85 23.61 15.48 5.44
C LEU A 85 24.62 16.62 5.30
N SER A 86 25.83 16.40 5.82
CA SER A 86 26.94 17.33 5.61
C SER A 86 27.48 17.28 4.17
N LEU A 87 28.15 18.35 3.74
CA LEU A 87 28.78 18.43 2.40
C LEU A 87 29.68 17.23 2.09
N LYS A 88 30.47 16.78 3.08
CA LYS A 88 31.39 15.64 2.92
C LYS A 88 30.66 14.32 2.68
N GLU A 89 29.51 14.13 3.33
CA GLU A 89 28.68 12.94 3.14
C GLU A 89 27.98 12.98 1.78
N LEU A 90 27.50 14.15 1.36
CA LEU A 90 26.94 14.36 0.02
C LEU A 90 27.97 14.13 -1.09
N GLU A 91 29.22 14.57 -0.90
CA GLU A 91 30.33 14.28 -1.82
C GLU A 91 30.63 12.79 -1.93
N SER A 92 30.64 12.07 -0.80
CA SER A 92 30.82 10.61 -0.77
C SER A 92 29.71 9.87 -1.53
N ILE A 93 28.46 10.31 -1.38
CA ILE A 93 27.32 9.77 -2.15
C ILE A 93 27.49 10.06 -3.65
N ARG A 94 27.87 11.29 -4.01
CA ARG A 94 28.06 11.70 -5.40
C ARG A 94 29.13 10.86 -6.12
N GLU A 95 30.24 10.55 -5.46
CA GLU A 95 31.30 9.72 -6.07
C GLU A 95 30.83 8.28 -6.28
N LYS A 96 30.09 7.68 -5.33
CA LYS A 96 29.50 6.34 -5.50
C LYS A 96 28.51 6.26 -6.66
N ILE A 97 27.78 7.34 -6.95
CA ILE A 97 26.86 7.40 -8.09
C ILE A 97 27.66 7.41 -9.41
N LYS A 98 28.69 8.26 -9.52
CA LYS A 98 29.54 8.33 -10.71
C LYS A 98 30.24 7.00 -11.03
N GLU A 99 30.58 6.21 -10.01
CA GLU A 99 31.19 4.90 -10.18
C GLU A 99 30.22 3.86 -10.76
N LYS A 100 28.92 3.96 -10.49
CA LYS A 100 27.89 3.06 -11.04
C LYS A 100 27.52 3.37 -12.49
N GLU A 101 27.76 4.59 -12.95
CA GLU A 101 27.49 5.02 -14.33
C GLU A 101 28.66 4.74 -15.30
N LYS A 102 29.76 4.15 -14.80
CA LYS A 102 30.90 3.67 -15.61
C LYS A 102 30.78 2.20 -15.94
#